data_AF-A0A1A0MY75-F1
#
_entry.id   AF-A0A1A0MY75-F1
#
_cell.length_a   1.000
_cell.length_b   1.000
_cell.length_c   1.000
_cell.angle_alpha   90.00
_cell.angle_beta   90.00
_cell.angle_gamma   90.00
#
_symmetry.space_group_name_H-M   'P 1'
#
loop_
_entity.id
_entity.type
_entity.pdbx_description
1 polymer ?
#
loop_
_entity_poly.entity_id
_entity_poly.type
_entity_poly.pdbx_seq_one_letter_code
_entity_poly.pdbx_strand_id
1 'polypeptide(L)'
;MREDFLTRISAAAEKLSSLQQAIEESRVGKVFISLLVVVILFAGVVSNLPDSPIKSALAAAIRPVTEIAGLSQTWSLYAPNPNTRLETISVTVTMTNGTERVWSVKPGPRTARWASTHWDKLTRNAIIDLQVRTALCRWVAQQLSTPTERAARVVMVLRVQNLPPPGDRGGGATAEKVLYSEDLTGQ
;
A
#
# COMPACT_ATOMS: atom_id res chain seq x y z
N MET A 1 42.55 -4.31 -5.05
CA MET A 1 41.37 -5.09 -4.58
C MET A 1 40.07 -4.71 -5.32
N ARG A 2 39.79 -3.42 -5.60
CA ARG A 2 38.58 -2.99 -6.35
C ARG A 2 38.61 -3.31 -7.86
N GLU A 3 39.78 -3.27 -8.50
CA GLU A 3 39.92 -3.50 -9.94
C GLU A 3 39.72 -4.98 -10.33
N ASP A 4 40.26 -5.90 -9.53
CA ASP A 4 40.10 -7.35 -9.76
C ASP A 4 38.63 -7.81 -9.64
N PHE A 5 37.85 -7.16 -8.77
CA PHE A 5 36.41 -7.42 -8.65
C PHE A 5 35.63 -6.97 -9.89
N LEU A 6 35.95 -5.80 -10.46
CA LEU A 6 35.26 -5.27 -11.65
C LEU A 6 35.56 -6.11 -12.91
N THR A 7 36.81 -6.57 -13.07
CA THR A 7 37.21 -7.43 -14.20
C THR A 7 36.52 -8.79 -14.15
N ARG A 8 36.30 -9.35 -12.96
CA ARG A 8 35.57 -10.62 -12.80
C ARG A 8 34.07 -10.47 -13.10
N ILE A 9 33.49 -9.31 -12.80
CA ILE A 9 32.09 -9.01 -13.14
C ILE A 9 31.92 -8.82 -14.64
N SER A 10 32.81 -8.08 -15.31
CA SER A 10 32.72 -7.86 -16.76
C SER A 10 32.87 -9.17 -17.55
N ALA A 11 33.85 -9.99 -17.19
CA ALA A 11 34.05 -11.31 -17.81
C ALA A 11 32.86 -12.26 -17.58
N ALA A 12 32.24 -12.22 -16.39
CA ALA A 12 31.03 -12.98 -16.12
C ALA A 12 29.83 -12.48 -16.94
N ALA A 13 29.69 -11.17 -17.13
CA ALA A 13 28.63 -10.57 -17.93
C ALA A 13 28.75 -10.92 -19.42
N GLU A 14 29.96 -10.89 -19.99
CA GLU A 14 30.22 -11.31 -21.38
C GLU A 14 29.95 -12.81 -21.60
N LYS A 15 30.26 -13.64 -20.60
CA LYS A 15 29.95 -15.07 -20.66
C LYS A 15 28.44 -15.33 -20.59
N LEU A 16 27.71 -14.55 -19.78
CA LEU A 16 26.25 -14.63 -19.72
C LEU A 16 25.59 -14.15 -21.01
N SER A 17 26.08 -13.07 -21.61
CA SER A 17 25.52 -12.54 -22.87
C SER A 17 25.75 -13.49 -24.04
N SER A 18 26.93 -14.11 -24.15
CA SER A 18 27.21 -15.11 -25.18
C SER A 18 26.37 -16.39 -25.02
N LEU A 19 26.16 -16.86 -23.78
CA LEU A 19 25.25 -17.98 -23.50
C LEU A 19 23.79 -17.65 -23.81
N GLN A 20 23.35 -16.43 -23.46
CA GLN A 20 22.03 -15.93 -23.83
C GLN A 20 21.86 -15.92 -25.36
N GLN A 21 22.82 -15.36 -26.09
CA GLN A 21 22.79 -15.28 -27.55
C GLN A 21 22.76 -16.69 -28.18
N ALA A 22 23.53 -17.64 -27.65
CA ALA A 22 23.52 -19.02 -28.13
C ALA A 22 22.14 -19.70 -27.93
N ILE A 23 21.47 -19.42 -26.80
CA ILE A 23 20.12 -19.92 -26.53
C ILE A 23 19.11 -19.25 -27.49
N GLU A 24 19.18 -17.94 -27.66
CA GLU A 24 18.31 -17.14 -28.53
C GLU A 24 18.45 -17.52 -30.01
N GLU A 25 19.63 -17.92 -30.47
CA GLU A 25 19.86 -18.34 -31.85
C GLU A 25 19.42 -19.79 -32.12
N SER A 26 19.41 -20.64 -31.08
CA SER A 26 19.01 -22.04 -31.16
C SER A 26 17.50 -22.21 -31.45
N ARG A 27 17.12 -23.20 -32.27
CA ARG A 27 15.70 -23.50 -32.56
C ARG A 27 14.90 -23.86 -31.30
N VAL A 28 15.50 -24.64 -30.40
CA VAL A 28 14.86 -25.05 -29.14
C VAL A 28 14.67 -23.85 -28.21
N GLY A 29 15.68 -22.99 -28.08
CA GLY A 29 15.58 -21.76 -27.28
C GLY A 29 14.54 -20.79 -27.83
N LYS A 30 14.46 -20.60 -29.15
CA LYS A 30 13.41 -19.78 -29.79
C LYS A 30 12.00 -20.29 -29.47
N VAL A 31 11.78 -21.61 -29.55
CA VAL A 31 10.48 -22.21 -29.22
C VAL A 31 10.14 -21.99 -27.75
N PHE A 32 11.10 -22.21 -26.85
CA PHE A 32 10.91 -22.03 -25.42
C PHE A 32 10.62 -20.57 -25.04
N ILE A 33 11.41 -19.62 -25.57
CA ILE A 33 11.21 -18.18 -25.36
C ILE A 33 9.87 -17.74 -25.90
N SER A 34 9.48 -18.21 -27.10
CA SER A 34 8.18 -17.87 -27.68
C SER A 34 7.03 -18.38 -26.81
N LEU A 35 7.13 -19.60 -26.30
CA LEU A 35 6.14 -20.16 -25.37
C LEU A 35 6.06 -19.33 -24.08
N LEU A 36 7.20 -18.94 -23.51
CA LEU A 36 7.26 -18.11 -22.32
C LEU A 36 6.60 -16.74 -22.55
N VAL A 37 6.88 -16.09 -23.68
CA VAL A 37 6.24 -14.82 -24.07
C VAL A 37 4.72 -14.98 -24.18
N VAL A 38 4.25 -16.05 -24.83
CA VAL A 38 2.81 -16.34 -24.95
C VAL A 38 2.16 -16.53 -23.59
N VAL A 39 2.80 -17.24 -22.66
CA VAL A 39 2.30 -17.44 -21.29
C VAL A 39 2.19 -16.11 -20.53
N ILE A 40 3.20 -15.25 -20.63
CA ILE A 40 3.20 -13.91 -20.00
C ILE A 40 2.10 -13.04 -20.59
N LEU A 41 1.97 -12.99 -21.92
CA LEU A 41 0.92 -12.23 -22.60
C LEU A 41 -0.48 -12.75 -22.24
N PHE A 42 -0.68 -14.07 -22.21
CA PHE A 42 -1.94 -14.69 -21.81
C PHE A 42 -2.30 -14.32 -20.37
N ALA A 43 -1.35 -14.42 -19.42
CA ALA A 43 -1.56 -14.01 -18.04
C ALA A 43 -1.91 -12.51 -17.93
N GLY A 44 -1.28 -11.66 -18.74
CA GLY A 44 -1.58 -10.24 -18.86
C GLY A 44 -3.02 -9.98 -19.34
N VAL A 45 -3.46 -10.66 -20.40
CA VAL A 45 -4.83 -10.56 -20.94
C VAL A 45 -5.85 -10.98 -19.90
N VAL A 46 -5.68 -12.14 -19.26
CA VAL A 46 -6.61 -12.65 -18.24
C VAL A 46 -6.68 -11.68 -17.04
N SER A 47 -5.55 -11.11 -16.64
CA SER A 47 -5.50 -10.13 -15.53
C SER A 47 -6.28 -8.84 -15.83
N ASN A 48 -6.39 -8.47 -17.11
CA ASN A 48 -7.12 -7.27 -17.56
C ASN A 48 -8.58 -7.53 -17.93
N LEU A 49 -9.07 -8.78 -17.87
CA LEU A 49 -10.48 -9.05 -18.09
C LEU A 49 -11.35 -8.41 -16.99
N PRO A 50 -12.57 -7.96 -17.32
CA PRO A 50 -13.55 -7.59 -16.31
C PRO A 50 -13.86 -8.80 -15.41
N ASP A 51 -14.43 -8.53 -14.24
CA ASP A 51 -14.81 -9.58 -13.30
C ASP A 51 -15.79 -10.54 -13.97
N SER A 52 -15.33 -11.78 -14.15
CA SER A 52 -16.00 -12.80 -14.94
C SER A 52 -15.63 -14.20 -14.43
N PRO A 53 -16.48 -15.21 -14.66
CA PRO A 53 -16.19 -16.58 -14.24
C PRO A 53 -14.86 -17.13 -14.79
N ILE A 54 -14.48 -16.72 -16.01
CA ILE A 54 -13.22 -17.11 -16.66
C ILE A 54 -12.02 -16.57 -15.89
N LYS A 55 -12.05 -15.28 -15.51
CA LYS A 55 -10.99 -14.66 -14.72
C LYS A 55 -10.86 -15.33 -13.35
N SER A 56 -11.99 -15.58 -12.67
CA SER A 56 -11.98 -16.26 -11.37
C SER A 56 -11.44 -17.69 -11.45
N ALA A 57 -11.80 -18.45 -12.49
CA ALA A 57 -11.30 -19.81 -12.68
C ALA A 57 -9.79 -19.86 -12.97
N LEU A 58 -9.27 -18.89 -13.71
CA LEU A 58 -7.86 -18.85 -14.11
C LEU A 58 -6.96 -18.11 -13.11
N ALA A 59 -7.52 -17.35 -12.17
CA ALA A 59 -6.77 -16.51 -11.22
C ALA A 59 -5.68 -17.27 -10.46
N ALA A 60 -6.00 -18.46 -9.93
CA ALA A 60 -5.04 -19.28 -9.19
C ALA A 60 -3.91 -19.81 -10.09
N ALA A 61 -4.21 -20.15 -11.34
CA ALA A 61 -3.25 -20.71 -12.29
C ALA A 61 -2.26 -19.67 -12.81
N ILE A 62 -2.72 -18.43 -13.06
CA ILE A 62 -1.85 -17.37 -13.59
C ILE A 62 -1.08 -16.61 -12.50
N ARG A 63 -1.51 -16.71 -11.24
CA ARG A 63 -0.92 -16.01 -10.09
C ARG A 63 0.61 -16.04 -10.05
N PRO A 64 1.29 -17.20 -10.10
CA PRO A 64 2.76 -17.24 -10.04
C PRO A 64 3.41 -16.47 -11.20
N VAL A 65 2.87 -16.60 -12.42
CA VAL A 65 3.37 -15.85 -13.59
C VAL A 65 3.19 -14.35 -13.38
N THR A 66 2.02 -13.93 -12.88
CA THR A 66 1.74 -12.50 -12.65
C THR A 66 2.58 -11.89 -11.54
N GLU A 67 2.90 -12.65 -10.48
CA GLU A 67 3.76 -12.20 -9.39
C GLU A 67 5.23 -12.09 -9.83
N ILE A 68 5.74 -13.10 -10.54
CA ILE A 68 7.13 -13.12 -11.04
C ILE A 68 7.35 -12.05 -12.11
N ALA A 69 6.43 -11.91 -13.06
CA ALA A 69 6.53 -10.95 -14.14
C ALA A 69 6.14 -9.51 -13.74
N GLY A 70 5.73 -9.30 -12.47
CA GLY A 70 5.29 -7.99 -11.99
C GLY A 70 4.02 -7.47 -12.68
N LEU A 71 3.18 -8.37 -13.20
CA LEU A 71 1.91 -8.05 -13.86
C LEU A 71 0.77 -7.83 -12.86
N SER A 72 0.97 -8.10 -11.56
CA SER A 72 0.00 -7.84 -10.49
C SER A 72 -0.23 -6.35 -10.17
N GLN A 73 0.12 -5.45 -11.10
CA GLN A 73 -0.06 -4.02 -10.94
C GLN A 73 -1.55 -3.69 -10.98
N THR A 74 -2.06 -3.24 -9.84
CA THR A 74 -3.44 -2.81 -9.68
C THR A 74 -3.63 -1.47 -10.39
N TRP A 75 -4.00 -1.50 -11.67
CA TRP A 75 -4.32 -0.32 -12.49
C TRP A 75 -5.69 0.29 -12.18
N SER A 76 -6.46 -0.32 -11.27
CA SER A 76 -7.79 0.17 -10.86
C SER A 76 -7.78 1.58 -10.27
N LEU A 77 -6.60 2.13 -9.97
CA LEU A 77 -6.43 3.54 -9.61
C LEU A 77 -6.97 4.50 -10.69
N TYR A 78 -7.05 4.07 -11.95
CA TYR A 78 -7.43 4.95 -13.08
C TYR A 78 -8.77 4.63 -13.75
N ALA A 79 -9.37 3.45 -13.54
CA ALA A 79 -10.70 3.05 -14.01
C ALA A 79 -11.04 1.62 -13.53
N PRO A 80 -12.32 1.19 -13.51
CA PRO A 80 -13.55 1.97 -13.70
C PRO A 80 -14.14 2.53 -12.39
N ASN A 81 -13.67 2.08 -11.23
CA ASN A 81 -14.19 2.47 -9.91
C ASN A 81 -13.11 3.22 -9.12
N PRO A 82 -12.87 4.53 -9.41
CA PRO A 82 -11.93 5.32 -8.63
C PRO A 82 -12.39 5.38 -7.17
N ASN A 83 -11.44 5.59 -6.25
CA ASN A 83 -11.80 5.70 -4.85
C ASN A 83 -12.74 6.90 -4.64
N THR A 84 -13.97 6.64 -4.20
CA THR A 84 -15.03 7.66 -4.02
C THR A 84 -15.08 8.18 -2.59
N ARG A 85 -14.16 7.77 -1.72
CA ARG A 85 -14.16 8.14 -0.31
C ARG A 85 -12.76 8.53 0.15
N LEU A 86 -12.70 9.61 0.92
CA LEU A 86 -11.53 10.01 1.68
C LEU A 86 -11.71 9.56 3.12
N GLU A 87 -10.72 8.85 3.64
CA GLU A 87 -10.69 8.34 5.01
C GLU A 87 -9.60 9.08 5.78
N THR A 88 -9.94 9.56 6.97
CA THR A 88 -9.00 10.27 7.85
C THR A 88 -9.18 9.78 9.27
N ILE A 89 -8.08 9.47 9.94
CA ILE A 89 -8.09 9.11 11.36
C ILE A 89 -7.69 10.33 12.22
N SER A 90 -8.41 10.49 13.32
CA SER A 90 -8.03 11.37 14.42
C SER A 90 -8.01 10.58 15.72
N VAL A 91 -7.13 10.97 16.63
CA VAL A 91 -7.02 10.38 17.96
C VAL A 91 -7.16 11.50 18.97
N THR A 92 -8.22 11.45 19.76
CA THR A 92 -8.47 12.37 20.86
C THR A 92 -7.93 11.76 22.14
N VAL A 93 -7.12 12.52 22.88
CA VAL A 93 -6.57 12.16 24.18
C VAL A 93 -7.13 13.13 25.21
N THR A 94 -7.82 12.60 26.21
CA THR A 94 -8.30 13.35 27.37
C THR A 94 -7.32 13.12 28.50
N MET A 95 -6.76 14.20 29.05
CA MET A 95 -5.81 14.18 30.17
C MET A 95 -6.55 14.07 31.51
N THR A 96 -5.84 13.70 32.58
CA THR A 96 -6.41 13.63 33.94
C THR A 96 -6.90 14.98 34.47
N ASN A 97 -6.37 16.09 33.97
CA ASN A 97 -6.83 17.45 34.28
C ASN A 97 -8.06 17.88 33.44
N GLY A 98 -8.61 16.99 32.62
CA GLY A 98 -9.75 17.25 31.73
C GLY A 98 -9.39 17.91 30.39
N THR A 99 -8.11 18.25 30.15
CA THR A 99 -7.69 18.84 28.87
C THR A 99 -7.77 17.82 27.76
N GLU A 100 -8.39 18.19 26.63
CA GLU A 100 -8.42 17.35 25.42
C GLU A 100 -7.41 17.83 24.38
N ARG A 101 -6.74 16.87 23.75
CA ARG A 101 -5.82 17.12 22.62
C ARG A 101 -6.11 16.15 21.50
N VAL A 102 -6.08 16.63 20.27
CA VAL A 102 -6.37 15.83 19.07
C VAL A 102 -5.12 15.69 18.22
N TRP A 103 -4.73 14.46 17.95
CA TRP A 103 -3.75 14.11 16.93
C TRP A 103 -4.47 13.74 15.64
N SER A 104 -3.95 14.20 14.51
CA SER A 104 -4.43 13.77 13.19
C SER A 104 -3.24 13.63 12.25
N VAL A 105 -3.37 12.72 11.29
CA VAL A 105 -2.39 12.58 10.21
C VAL A 105 -2.47 13.83 9.34
N LYS A 106 -1.39 14.61 9.32
CA LYS A 106 -1.26 15.72 8.37
C LYS A 106 -0.81 15.15 7.02
N PRO A 107 -1.58 15.33 5.94
CA PRO A 107 -1.11 14.93 4.61
C PRO A 107 0.15 15.76 4.28
N GLY A 108 1.23 15.05 3.93
CA GLY A 108 2.47 15.70 3.48
C GLY A 108 2.26 16.49 2.18
N PRO A 109 3.20 17.37 1.81
CA PRO A 109 3.11 18.11 0.56
C PRO A 109 2.98 17.14 -0.62
N ARG A 110 2.06 17.43 -1.56
CA ARG A 110 1.74 16.55 -2.71
C ARG A 110 2.96 16.25 -3.59
N THR A 111 3.99 17.11 -3.54
CA THR A 111 5.27 16.97 -4.24
C THR A 111 6.19 15.91 -3.62
N ALA A 112 5.96 15.51 -2.36
CA ALA A 112 6.75 14.53 -1.63
C ALA A 112 5.95 13.25 -1.36
N ARG A 113 5.37 12.66 -2.41
CA ARG A 113 4.49 11.48 -2.33
C ARG A 113 5.12 10.31 -1.56
N TRP A 114 6.44 10.13 -1.65
CA TRP A 114 7.16 9.11 -0.88
C TRP A 114 7.22 9.42 0.61
N ALA A 115 7.35 10.70 0.98
CA ALA A 115 7.40 11.13 2.38
C ALA A 115 6.04 10.98 3.08
N SER A 116 4.90 11.02 2.38
CA SER A 116 3.57 10.80 2.98
C SER A 116 3.09 9.34 2.91
N THR A 117 3.73 8.49 2.11
CA THR A 117 3.27 7.10 1.86
C THR A 117 3.19 6.26 3.15
N HIS A 118 4.09 6.50 4.12
CA HIS A 118 4.07 5.74 5.37
C HIS A 118 2.83 6.05 6.22
N TRP A 119 2.37 7.31 6.22
CA TRP A 119 1.14 7.70 6.91
C TRP A 119 -0.11 7.11 6.26
N ASP A 120 -0.14 7.02 4.92
CA ASP A 120 -1.25 6.37 4.21
C ASP A 120 -1.32 4.87 4.54
N LYS A 121 -0.17 4.20 4.61
CA LYS A 121 -0.08 2.79 5.03
C LYS A 121 -0.52 2.61 6.48
N LEU A 122 -0.06 3.46 7.39
CA LEU A 122 -0.47 3.43 8.78
C LEU A 122 -1.99 3.61 8.93
N THR A 123 -2.56 4.60 8.24
CA THR A 123 -4.01 4.88 8.27
C THR A 123 -4.80 3.68 7.78
N ARG A 124 -4.43 3.10 6.63
CA ARG A 124 -5.08 1.90 6.10
C ARG A 124 -5.04 0.74 7.09
N ASN A 125 -3.88 0.47 7.68
CA ASN A 125 -3.73 -0.62 8.65
C ASN A 125 -4.49 -0.34 9.95
N ALA A 126 -4.49 0.90 10.45
CA ALA A 126 -5.25 1.28 11.64
C ALA A 126 -6.77 1.13 11.42
N ILE A 127 -7.27 1.30 10.19
CA ILE A 127 -8.71 1.10 9.91
C ILE A 127 -9.10 -0.38 9.99
N ILE A 128 -8.22 -1.32 9.68
CA ILE A 128 -8.56 -2.76 9.60
C ILE A 128 -8.08 -3.59 10.80
N ASP A 129 -6.98 -3.21 11.44
CA ASP A 129 -6.27 -4.03 12.42
C ASP A 129 -6.34 -3.43 13.84
N LEU A 130 -6.88 -4.20 14.79
CA LEU A 130 -7.01 -3.79 16.20
C LEU A 130 -5.66 -3.59 16.90
N GLN A 131 -4.65 -4.42 16.62
CA GLN A 131 -3.34 -4.28 17.24
C GLN A 131 -2.68 -2.96 16.82
N VAL A 132 -2.81 -2.60 15.55
CA VAL A 132 -2.32 -1.33 15.03
C VAL A 132 -3.05 -0.14 15.67
N ARG A 133 -4.38 -0.23 15.86
CA ARG A 133 -5.16 0.82 16.57
C ARG A 133 -4.66 1.03 17.99
N THR A 134 -4.53 -0.05 18.76
CA THR A 134 -4.08 0.00 20.15
C THR A 134 -2.68 0.61 20.25
N ALA A 135 -1.74 0.12 19.44
CA ALA A 135 -0.37 0.64 19.43
C ALA A 135 -0.31 2.12 19.07
N LEU A 136 -1.06 2.53 18.04
CA LEU A 136 -1.13 3.93 17.62
C LEU A 136 -1.75 4.83 18.69
N CYS A 137 -2.87 4.43 19.29
CA CYS A 137 -3.52 5.21 20.35
C CYS A 137 -2.61 5.43 21.55
N ARG A 138 -1.89 4.39 21.99
CA ARG A 138 -0.95 4.50 23.11
C ARG A 138 0.26 5.36 22.77
N TRP A 139 0.81 5.20 21.56
CA TRP A 139 1.89 6.07 21.07
C TRP A 139 1.45 7.54 21.01
N VAL A 140 0.24 7.83 20.50
CA VAL A 140 -0.31 9.20 20.48
C VAL A 140 -0.50 9.76 21.89
N ALA A 141 -1.04 8.95 22.82
CA ALA A 141 -1.21 9.36 24.21
C ALA A 141 0.13 9.77 24.84
N GLN A 142 1.20 9.02 24.59
CA GLN A 142 2.55 9.38 25.03
C GLN A 142 3.05 10.66 24.34
N GLN A 143 2.83 10.79 23.04
CA GLN A 143 3.33 11.93 22.26
C GLN A 143 2.65 13.27 22.62
N LEU A 144 1.37 13.23 23.02
CA LEU A 144 0.59 14.42 23.40
C LEU A 144 0.64 14.75 24.90
N SER A 145 1.14 13.83 25.72
CA SER A 145 1.33 14.07 27.15
C SER A 145 2.63 14.84 27.39
N THR A 146 2.58 15.82 28.28
CA THR A 146 3.80 16.45 28.81
C THR A 146 4.35 15.63 29.98
N PRO A 147 5.62 15.79 30.41
CA PRO A 147 6.18 15.01 31.52
C PRO A 147 5.42 15.10 32.84
N THR A 148 4.61 16.15 33.03
CA THR A 148 3.83 16.40 34.24
C THR A 148 2.36 16.02 34.11
N GLU A 149 1.92 15.58 32.93
CA GLU A 149 0.54 15.22 32.64
C GLU A 149 0.41 13.71 32.38
N ARG A 150 -0.76 13.17 32.67
CA ARG A 150 -1.10 11.79 32.33
C ARG A 150 -2.36 11.76 31.48
N ALA A 151 -2.31 10.94 30.43
CA ALA A 151 -3.49 10.62 29.64
C ALA A 151 -4.45 9.76 30.47
N ALA A 152 -5.72 10.16 30.53
CA ALA A 152 -6.78 9.43 31.20
C ALA A 152 -7.59 8.56 30.23
N ARG A 153 -7.81 9.04 29.00
CA ARG A 153 -8.58 8.31 27.99
C ARG A 153 -8.03 8.60 26.60
N VAL A 154 -8.10 7.61 25.72
CA VAL A 154 -7.81 7.77 24.30
C VAL A 154 -8.95 7.23 23.45
N VAL A 155 -9.33 7.97 22.41
CA VAL A 155 -10.40 7.60 21.46
C VAL A 155 -9.90 7.82 20.04
N MET A 156 -9.98 6.80 19.20
CA MET A 156 -9.72 6.91 17.76
C MET A 156 -11.03 7.05 17.00
N VAL A 157 -11.11 8.07 16.15
CA VAL A 157 -12.25 8.34 15.28
C VAL A 157 -11.81 8.25 13.83
N LEU A 158 -12.59 7.53 13.03
CA LEU A 158 -12.52 7.54 11.58
C LEU A 158 -13.53 8.52 11.05
N ARG A 159 -13.07 9.50 10.29
CA ARG A 159 -13.90 10.36 9.45
C ARG A 159 -13.85 9.85 8.02
N VAL A 160 -15.01 9.62 7.44
CA VAL A 160 -15.19 9.27 6.03
C VAL A 160 -15.87 10.44 5.34
N GLN A 161 -15.32 10.87 4.21
CA GLN A 161 -15.91 11.89 3.35
C GLN A 161 -16.12 11.30 1.96
N ASN A 162 -17.33 11.37 1.44
CA ASN A 162 -17.56 11.04 0.03
C ASN A 162 -16.89 12.11 -0.84
N LEU A 163 -16.19 11.68 -1.88
CA LEU A 163 -15.63 12.56 -2.89
C LEU A 163 -16.70 12.82 -3.94
N PRO A 164 -16.95 14.08 -4.32
CA PRO A 164 -17.87 14.39 -5.41
C PRO A 164 -17.34 13.81 -6.73
N PRO A 165 -18.22 13.60 -7.73
CA PRO A 165 -17.77 13.21 -9.06
C PRO A 165 -16.82 14.29 -9.64
N PRO A 166 -15.89 13.90 -10.54
CA PRO A 166 -14.98 14.86 -11.17
C PRO A 166 -15.74 16.01 -11.82
N GLY A 167 -15.36 17.26 -11.49
CA GLY A 167 -15.99 18.47 -12.02
C GLY A 167 -17.04 19.11 -11.08
N ASP A 168 -17.52 18.37 -10.08
CA ASP A 168 -18.35 18.93 -9.02
C ASP A 168 -17.48 19.43 -7.86
N ARG A 169 -17.81 20.62 -7.34
CA ARG A 169 -17.06 21.32 -6.28
C ARG A 169 -17.73 21.21 -4.91
N GLY A 170 -18.89 20.56 -4.82
CA GLY A 170 -19.57 20.33 -3.55
C GLY A 170 -18.73 19.48 -2.60
N GLY A 171 -18.74 19.82 -1.30
CA GLY A 171 -18.22 18.93 -0.27
C GLY A 171 -19.13 17.71 -0.15
N GLY A 172 -18.62 16.52 -0.43
CA GLY A 172 -19.46 15.32 -0.30
C GLY A 172 -19.76 14.98 1.16
N ALA A 173 -20.81 14.16 1.36
CA ALA A 173 -21.31 13.79 2.67
C ALA A 173 -20.21 13.20 3.58
N THR A 174 -20.22 13.59 4.84
CA THR A 174 -19.25 13.13 5.85
C THR A 174 -19.93 12.26 6.91
N ALA A 175 -19.25 11.21 7.36
CA ALA A 175 -19.66 10.37 8.47
C ALA A 175 -18.47 10.14 9.41
N GLU A 176 -18.75 9.94 10.70
CA GLU A 176 -17.74 9.63 11.70
C GLU A 176 -18.06 8.32 12.41
N LYS A 177 -17.02 7.58 12.77
CA LYS A 177 -17.13 6.32 13.50
C LYS A 177 -16.00 6.21 14.52
N VAL A 178 -16.34 5.90 15.76
CA VAL A 178 -15.35 5.52 16.77
C VAL A 178 -14.80 4.14 16.41
N LEU A 179 -13.50 4.06 16.15
CA LEU A 179 -12.81 2.79 15.83
C LEU A 179 -12.23 2.11 17.07
N TYR A 180 -11.91 2.89 18.10
CA TYR A 180 -11.27 2.41 19.32
C TYR A 180 -11.48 3.40 20.47
N SER A 181 -11.61 2.90 21.69
CA SER A 181 -11.62 3.69 22.93
C SER A 181 -10.95 2.88 24.01
N GLU A 182 -10.06 3.50 24.78
CA GLU A 182 -9.37 2.89 25.92
C GLU A 182 -9.32 3.89 27.08
N ASP A 183 -9.59 3.39 28.28
CA ASP A 183 -9.36 4.09 29.54
C ASP A 183 -7.95 3.76 30.04
N LEU A 184 -7.17 4.79 30.32
CA LEU A 184 -5.76 4.71 30.70
C LEU A 184 -5.54 5.00 32.19
N THR A 185 -6.59 5.27 32.97
CA THR A 185 -6.50 5.66 34.39
C THR A 185 -6.03 4.55 35.34
N GLY A 186 -5.80 3.33 34.85
CA GLY A 186 -5.37 2.16 35.62
C GLY A 186 -4.00 1.56 35.25
N GLN A 187 -3.17 2.26 34.47
CA GLN A 187 -1.81 1.83 34.08
C GLN A 187 -0.72 2.65 34.77
#